data_AF-A0A7W0RFB6-F1
#
_entry.id   AF-A0A7W0RFB6-F1
#
_cell.length_a   1.000
_cell.length_b   1.000
_cell.length_c   1.000
_cell.angle_alpha   90.00
_cell.angle_beta   90.00
_cell.angle_gamma   90.00
#
_symmetry.space_group_name_H-M   'P 1'
#
loop_
_entity.id
_entity.type
_entity.pdbx_description
1 polymer ?
#
loop_
_entity_poly.entity_id
_entity_poly.type
_entity_poly.pdbx_seq_one_letter_code
_entity_poly.pdbx_strand_id
1 'polypeptide(L)'
;MAQTFTLLTPPFGVSTAEVYRAWDRLGGPMVLGPNDLEPAALAVEPRLAEARDELAVATGATPVLAGSGSTWFVEGAHPGVGRVVTRTIGP
;
A
#
# COMPACT_ATOMS: atom_id res chain seq x y z
N MET A 1 -6.83 14.70 16.96
CA MET A 1 -8.04 13.85 16.83
C MET A 1 -7.64 12.53 16.21
N ALA A 2 -8.37 11.45 16.44
CA ALA A 2 -8.08 10.15 15.82
C ALA A 2 -8.32 10.21 14.30
N GLN A 3 -7.34 9.77 13.51
CA GLN A 3 -7.44 9.66 12.05
C GLN A 3 -8.08 8.32 11.69
N THR A 4 -8.89 8.31 10.62
CA THR A 4 -9.57 7.10 10.12
C THR A 4 -8.95 6.69 8.81
N PHE A 5 -8.70 5.40 8.61
CA PHE A 5 -8.14 4.83 7.40
C PHE A 5 -8.95 3.63 6.93
N THR A 6 -8.92 3.38 5.62
CA THR A 6 -9.39 2.15 5.02
C THR A 6 -8.20 1.37 4.48
N LEU A 7 -8.09 0.11 4.89
CA LEU A 7 -7.04 -0.82 4.47
C LEU A 7 -7.62 -1.85 3.49
N LEU A 8 -6.87 -2.17 2.44
CA LEU A 8 -7.12 -3.33 1.57
C LEU A 8 -5.87 -4.22 1.58
N THR A 9 -6.01 -5.43 2.10
CA THR A 9 -4.91 -6.41 2.16
C THR A 9 -5.22 -7.57 1.21
N PRO A 10 -4.47 -7.71 0.11
CA PRO A 10 -4.60 -8.85 -0.80
C PRO A 10 -4.35 -10.18 -0.08
N PRO A 11 -4.90 -11.31 -0.56
CA PRO A 11 -4.75 -12.62 0.06
C PRO A 11 -3.37 -13.27 -0.21
N PHE A 12 -2.32 -12.45 -0.35
CA PHE A 12 -0.94 -12.87 -0.56
C PHE A 12 0.03 -11.93 0.16
N GLY A 13 1.22 -12.46 0.48
CA GLY A 13 2.31 -11.71 1.09
C GLY A 13 3.36 -11.26 0.07
N VAL A 14 4.18 -10.29 0.45
CA VAL A 14 5.34 -9.83 -0.32
C VAL A 14 6.58 -10.02 0.54
N SER A 15 7.64 -10.59 -0.03
CA SER A 15 8.90 -10.78 0.70
C SER A 15 9.60 -9.45 0.89
N THR A 16 9.63 -8.94 2.13
CA THR A 16 10.35 -7.70 2.47
C THR A 16 11.81 -7.74 2.00
N ALA A 17 12.50 -8.88 2.18
CA ALA A 17 13.89 -9.02 1.76
C ALA A 17 14.07 -8.92 0.23
N GLU A 18 13.13 -9.44 -0.56
CA GLU A 18 13.18 -9.27 -2.02
C GLU A 18 12.89 -7.84 -2.46
N VAL A 19 11.99 -7.14 -1.76
CA VAL A 19 11.69 -5.73 -2.04
C VAL A 19 12.92 -4.85 -1.80
N TYR A 20 13.62 -5.02 -0.68
CA TYR A 20 14.86 -4.27 -0.44
C TYR A 20 15.94 -4.63 -1.48
N ARG A 21 16.12 -5.91 -1.83
CA ARG A 21 17.03 -6.31 -2.92
C ARG A 21 16.66 -5.67 -4.27
N ALA A 22 15.37 -5.57 -4.57
CA ALA A 22 14.89 -4.94 -5.79
C ALA A 22 15.13 -3.42 -5.76
N TRP A 23 14.92 -2.77 -4.61
CA TRP A 23 15.20 -1.35 -4.40
C TRP A 23 16.69 -1.05 -4.63
N ASP A 24 17.60 -1.88 -4.11
CA ASP A 24 19.05 -1.75 -4.36
C ASP A 24 19.36 -1.87 -5.87
N ARG A 25 18.77 -2.85 -6.56
CA ARG A 25 18.94 -3.03 -8.01
C ARG A 25 18.43 -1.85 -8.83
N LEU A 26 17.41 -1.14 -8.35
CA LEU A 26 16.86 0.07 -8.97
C LEU A 26 17.71 1.32 -8.68
N GLY A 27 18.82 1.20 -7.94
CA GLY A 27 19.70 2.31 -7.61
C GLY A 27 19.20 3.16 -6.44
N GLY A 28 18.36 2.59 -5.58
CA GLY A 28 17.82 3.28 -4.42
C GLY A 28 16.90 4.46 -4.77
N PRO A 29 15.83 4.23 -5.53
CA PRO A 29 14.98 5.32 -6.04
C PRO A 29 14.35 6.09 -4.88
N MET A 30 14.39 7.43 -4.96
CA MET A 30 13.50 8.31 -4.21
C MET A 30 12.35 8.71 -5.11
N VAL A 31 11.12 8.49 -4.65
CA VAL A 31 9.91 8.81 -5.40
C VAL A 31 9.24 10.06 -4.84
N LEU A 32 8.37 10.68 -5.65
CA LEU A 32 7.54 11.80 -5.17
C LEU A 32 6.45 11.36 -4.20
N GLY A 33 6.03 10.09 -4.31
CA GLY A 33 5.06 9.47 -3.42
C GLY A 33 5.61 9.22 -2.01
N PRO A 34 4.76 8.89 -1.04
CA PRO A 34 5.16 8.77 0.36
C PRO A 34 5.95 7.48 0.68
N ASN A 35 6.19 6.60 -0.28
CA ASN A 35 6.86 5.32 -0.08
C ASN A 35 7.84 4.97 -1.21
N ASP A 36 9.13 5.15 -0.95
CA ASP A 36 10.23 4.82 -1.88
C ASP A 36 10.34 3.32 -2.21
N LEU A 37 9.71 2.44 -1.42
CA LEU A 37 9.68 1.01 -1.69
C LEU A 37 8.64 0.62 -2.74
N GLU A 38 7.69 1.49 -3.07
CA GLU A 38 6.57 1.15 -3.96
C GLU A 38 7.03 0.62 -5.34
N PRO A 39 7.99 1.26 -6.06
CA PRO A 39 8.45 0.74 -7.35
C PRO A 39 9.09 -0.65 -7.23
N ALA A 40 9.86 -0.88 -6.15
CA ALA A 40 10.50 -2.16 -5.90
C ALA A 40 9.49 -3.25 -5.52
N ALA A 41 8.47 -2.91 -4.72
CA ALA A 41 7.39 -3.81 -4.35
C ALA A 41 6.55 -4.22 -5.57
N LEU A 42 6.20 -3.26 -6.44
CA LEU A 42 5.50 -3.53 -7.69
C LEU A 42 6.33 -4.38 -8.67
N ALA A 43 7.66 -4.21 -8.69
CA ALA A 43 8.54 -5.04 -9.50
C ALA A 43 8.64 -6.49 -8.97
N VAL A 44 8.61 -6.68 -7.64
CA VAL A 44 8.66 -8.00 -7.01
C VAL A 44 7.32 -8.73 -7.07
N GLU A 45 6.21 -8.02 -6.87
CA GLU A 45 4.86 -8.57 -6.88
C GLU A 45 3.90 -7.67 -7.69
N PRO A 46 3.82 -7.86 -9.01
CA PRO A 46 2.99 -7.04 -9.90
C PRO A 46 1.50 -7.06 -9.57
N ARG A 47 0.99 -8.13 -8.92
CA ARG A 47 -0.43 -8.24 -8.53
C ARG A 47 -0.84 -7.18 -7.50
N LEU A 48 0.12 -6.53 -6.83
CA LEU A 48 -0.18 -5.37 -5.97
C LEU A 48 -0.88 -4.24 -6.72
N ALA A 49 -0.61 -4.07 -8.02
CA ALA A 49 -1.22 -3.03 -8.84
C ALA A 49 -2.74 -3.21 -8.95
N GLU A 50 -3.24 -4.44 -9.02
CA GLU A 50 -4.67 -4.73 -9.12
C GLU A 50 -5.42 -4.24 -7.87
N ALA A 51 -4.88 -4.52 -6.68
CA ALA A 51 -5.47 -4.07 -5.42
C ALA A 51 -5.35 -2.55 -5.25
N ARG A 52 -4.25 -1.93 -5.70
CA ARG A 52 -4.11 -0.47 -5.74
C ARG A 52 -5.22 0.14 -6.58
N ASP A 53 -5.39 -0.34 -7.80
CA ASP A 53 -6.32 0.23 -8.76
C ASP A 53 -7.78 -0.01 -8.33
N GLU A 54 -8.09 -1.17 -7.75
CA GLU A 54 -9.38 -1.47 -7.12
C GLU A 54 -9.70 -0.47 -6.00
N LEU A 55 -8.76 -0.26 -5.07
CA LEU A 55 -8.96 0.68 -3.97
C LEU A 55 -9.07 2.12 -4.47
N ALA A 56 -8.30 2.50 -5.48
CA ALA A 56 -8.37 3.83 -6.09
C ALA A 56 -9.76 4.08 -6.72
N VAL A 57 -10.25 3.14 -7.51
CA VAL A 57 -11.59 3.23 -8.14
C VAL A 57 -12.69 3.27 -7.08
N ALA A 58 -12.59 2.45 -6.04
CA ALA A 58 -13.63 2.36 -5.01
C ALA A 58 -13.72 3.59 -4.10
N THR A 59 -12.67 4.40 -4.02
CA THR A 59 -12.55 5.50 -3.04
C THR A 59 -12.36 6.88 -3.66
N GLY A 60 -11.94 6.95 -4.93
CA GLY A 60 -11.56 8.20 -5.60
C GLY A 60 -10.27 8.82 -5.04
N ALA A 61 -9.52 8.10 -4.20
CA ALA A 61 -8.28 8.55 -3.59
C ALA A 61 -7.07 7.78 -4.14
N THR A 62 -5.88 8.36 -4.02
CA THR A 62 -4.62 7.67 -4.37
C THR A 62 -4.19 6.78 -3.20
N PRO A 63 -4.16 5.45 -3.36
CA PRO A 63 -3.71 4.56 -2.29
C PRO A 63 -2.22 4.64 -2.05
N VAL A 64 -1.82 4.37 -0.81
CA VAL A 64 -0.42 4.29 -0.38
C VAL A 64 -0.11 2.87 0.04
N LEU A 65 1.03 2.33 -0.44
CA LEU A 65 1.51 1.02 -0.02
C LEU A 65 2.09 1.12 1.39
N ALA A 66 1.66 0.23 2.29
CA ALA A 66 2.24 0.13 3.64
C ALA A 66 3.58 -0.63 3.59
N GLY A 67 4.69 0.11 3.71
CA GLY A 67 6.03 -0.47 3.72
C GLY A 67 6.34 -1.27 2.45
N SER A 68 6.79 -2.52 2.59
CA SER A 68 7.05 -3.42 1.45
C SER A 68 5.80 -4.13 0.90
N GLY A 69 4.61 -3.78 1.40
CA GLY A 69 3.36 -4.44 1.07
C GLY A 69 3.01 -5.61 2.01
N SER A 70 1.91 -6.33 1.78
CA SER A 70 1.00 -6.22 0.63
C SER A 70 -0.15 -5.23 0.78
N THR A 71 -0.31 -4.61 1.95
CA THR A 71 -1.47 -3.76 2.26
C THR A 71 -1.41 -2.39 1.59
N TRP A 72 -2.50 -1.98 0.96
CA TRP A 72 -2.76 -0.61 0.53
C TRP A 72 -3.68 0.11 1.52
N PHE A 73 -3.53 1.43 1.66
CA PHE A 73 -4.42 2.23 2.49
C PHE A 73 -4.75 3.59 1.88
N VAL A 74 -5.91 4.13 2.26
CA VAL A 74 -6.33 5.52 2.01
C VAL A 74 -6.91 6.12 3.30
N GLU A 75 -6.84 7.44 3.42
CA GLU A 75 -7.53 8.15 4.51
C GLU A 75 -9.07 8.15 4.29
N GLY A 76 -9.82 8.10 5.38
CA GLY A 76 -11.28 8.08 5.40
C GLY A 76 -11.88 6.69 5.58
N ALA A 77 -13.21 6.66 5.75
CA ALA A 77 -13.99 5.44 5.94
C ALA A 77 -14.68 5.03 4.63
N HIS A 78 -14.16 3.98 3.99
CA HIS A 78 -14.65 3.46 2.71
C HIS A 78 -14.96 1.96 2.83
N PRO A 79 -16.07 1.59 3.49
CA PRO A 79 -16.39 0.18 3.74
C PRO A 79 -16.67 -0.60 2.44
N GLY A 80 -16.41 -1.89 2.47
CA GLY A 80 -16.75 -2.83 1.40
C GLY A 80 -16.04 -4.17 1.54
N VAL A 81 -16.28 -5.07 0.59
CA VAL A 81 -15.65 -6.40 0.59
C VAL A 81 -14.12 -6.26 0.60
N GLY A 82 -13.46 -7.08 1.41
CA GLY A 82 -11.99 -7.10 1.54
C GLY A 82 -11.37 -5.88 2.24
N ARG A 83 -12.18 -4.89 2.64
CA ARG A 83 -11.71 -3.63 3.24
C ARG A 83 -11.94 -3.58 4.74
N VAL A 84 -10.96 -3.05 5.46
CA VAL A 84 -11.03 -2.84 6.90
C VAL A 84 -10.94 -1.35 7.19
N VAL A 85 -11.94 -0.80 7.86
CA VAL A 85 -11.90 0.59 8.36
C VAL A 85 -11.33 0.59 9.77
N THR A 86 -10.27 1.35 10.00
CA THR A 86 -9.56 1.44 11.29
C THR A 86 -9.35 2.89 11.71
N ARG A 87 -8.99 3.10 12.98
CA ARG A 87 -8.69 4.42 13.55
C ARG A 87 -7.39 4.40 14.31
N THR A 88 -6.61 5.47 14.21
CA THR A 88 -5.44 5.65 15.08
C THR A 88 -5.90 5.78 16.53
N ILE A 89 -5.23 5.09 17.45
CA ILE A 89 -5.33 5.43 18.86
C ILE A 89 -4.56 6.73 19.10
N GLY A 90 -5.08 7.58 20.00
CA GLY A 90 -4.36 8.80 20.40
C GLY A 90 -3.00 8.47 21.03
N PRO A 91 -2.11 9.48 21.17
CA PRO A 91 -0.86 9.29 21.90
C PRO A 91 -1.09 8.82 23.34
#